data_AF-A0A4P6ATH4-F1
#
_entry.id   AF-A0A4P6ATH4-F1
#
_cell.length_a   1.000
_cell.length_b   1.000
_cell.length_c   1.000
_cell.angle_alpha   90.00
_cell.angle_beta   90.00
_cell.angle_gamma   90.00
#
_symmetry.space_group_name_H-M   'P 1'
#
loop_
_entity.id
_entity.type
_entity.pdbx_description
1 polymer ?
#
loop_
_entity_poly.entity_id
_entity_poly.type
_entity_poly.pdbx_seq_one_letter_code
_entity_poly.pdbx_strand_id
1 'polypeptide(L)'
;MSKKALTTQPNAIVSQLVARIGEEDLTLPSDANELWSLVENSEAYACLYQIKAGLAYKALKAQLPHGEFEKELKQRGLALRNAQNKIAVAELVLNCPALKTQTSAFLKDGKSNRQTSAELESEQTINLESFNFSQLNELTRLPEEKIQNIQPKELEELSKLPVRALKATVKQINFDFDQQHKLEAENANLKKTTTELNNQLAEAINELGHEKLKKAPEALFGLPPLVAHIKQEAPQVSQQLHEYSLQVVNLVERVIVPGLDQEQAEMAAAAIYHWVTAPMMQLSTALNRLKDHFGEAVIHEDAPLPSYGENEWLEAEQRRQAIVSFHQGAKKQRKGRK
;
A
#
# COMPACT_ATOMS: atom_id res chain seq x y z
N MET A 1 5.31 -70.19 37.66
CA MET A 1 5.47 -69.58 36.31
C MET A 1 6.66 -68.64 36.37
N SER A 2 7.75 -69.04 35.72
CA SER A 2 9.07 -68.42 35.86
C SER A 2 9.20 -67.18 34.97
N LYS A 3 9.71 -66.08 35.55
CA LYS A 3 10.10 -64.87 34.84
C LYS A 3 11.19 -65.23 33.82
N LYS A 4 10.88 -65.13 32.52
CA LYS A 4 11.90 -65.15 31.47
C LYS A 4 12.63 -63.80 31.53
N ALA A 5 13.79 -63.78 32.21
CA ALA A 5 14.76 -62.72 32.05
C ALA A 5 15.19 -62.70 30.57
N LEU A 6 14.89 -61.61 29.88
CA LEU A 6 15.40 -61.36 28.54
C LEU A 6 16.85 -60.86 28.68
N THR A 7 17.76 -61.78 28.95
CA THR A 7 19.20 -61.56 28.84
C THR A 7 19.53 -61.39 27.36
N THR A 8 19.35 -60.18 26.85
CA THR A 8 19.77 -59.82 25.50
C THR A 8 21.25 -59.47 25.57
N GLN A 9 22.11 -60.42 25.18
CA GLN A 9 23.53 -60.16 25.00
C GLN A 9 23.72 -58.94 24.08
N PRO A 10 24.73 -58.07 24.33
CA PRO A 10 25.02 -56.97 23.43
C PRO A 10 25.34 -57.53 22.05
N ASN A 11 24.51 -57.14 21.09
CA ASN A 11 24.55 -57.57 19.71
C ASN A 11 25.97 -57.33 19.15
N ALA A 12 26.62 -58.32 18.54
CA ALA A 12 28.05 -58.27 18.15
C ALA A 12 28.43 -57.04 17.30
N ILE A 13 27.46 -56.44 16.60
CA ILE A 13 27.58 -55.21 15.83
C ILE A 13 27.80 -53.98 16.73
N VAL A 14 27.14 -53.91 17.88
CA VAL A 14 27.30 -52.83 18.88
C VAL A 14 28.70 -52.88 19.47
N SER A 15 29.19 -54.06 19.83
CA SER A 15 30.57 -54.23 20.33
C SER A 15 31.63 -53.86 19.29
N GLN A 16 31.39 -54.12 18.01
CA GLN A 16 32.29 -53.72 16.92
C GLN A 16 32.24 -52.22 16.60
N LEU A 17 31.08 -51.57 16.77
CA LEU A 17 30.94 -50.12 16.64
C LEU A 17 31.60 -49.39 17.80
N VAL A 18 31.40 -49.85 19.04
CA VAL A 18 32.05 -49.30 20.24
C VAL A 18 33.58 -49.41 20.13
N ALA A 19 34.11 -50.53 19.61
CA ALA A 19 35.54 -50.70 19.37
C ALA A 19 36.10 -49.79 18.26
N ARG A 20 35.27 -49.34 17.31
CA ARG A 20 35.66 -48.39 16.24
C ARG A 20 35.49 -46.93 16.62
N ILE A 21 34.65 -46.62 17.60
CA ILE A 21 34.36 -45.24 18.05
C ILE A 21 35.49 -44.68 18.93
N GLY A 22 36.36 -45.53 19.50
CA GLY A 22 37.72 -45.18 19.93
C GLY A 22 37.87 -43.93 20.82
N GLU A 23 37.96 -44.16 22.13
CA GLU A 23 38.41 -43.25 23.22
C GLU A 23 37.37 -42.48 24.05
N GLU A 24 36.07 -42.58 23.78
CA GLU A 24 35.04 -42.23 24.79
C GLU A 24 34.42 -43.51 25.35
N ASP A 25 34.55 -43.73 26.67
CA ASP A 25 33.83 -44.77 27.39
C ASP A 25 32.33 -44.54 27.20
N LEU A 26 31.73 -45.21 26.21
CA LEU A 26 30.30 -45.19 25.96
C LEU A 26 29.62 -45.97 27.09
N THR A 27 29.48 -45.32 28.24
CA THR A 27 28.71 -45.83 29.38
C THR A 27 27.24 -45.59 29.09
N LEU A 28 26.54 -46.65 28.68
CA LEU A 28 25.09 -46.59 28.49
C LEU A 28 24.42 -46.52 29.87
N PRO A 29 23.64 -45.46 30.17
CA PRO A 29 22.88 -45.38 31.40
C PRO A 29 21.94 -46.58 31.55
N SER A 30 21.73 -47.05 32.79
CA SER A 30 20.77 -48.13 33.06
C SER A 30 19.32 -47.63 33.17
N ASP A 31 19.12 -46.33 33.40
CA ASP A 31 17.80 -45.71 33.48
C ASP A 31 17.25 -45.34 32.09
N ALA A 32 15.97 -45.59 31.86
CA ALA A 32 15.33 -45.36 30.57
C ALA A 32 15.23 -43.87 30.23
N ASN A 33 15.03 -42.98 31.22
CA ASN A 33 14.96 -41.54 30.97
C ASN A 33 16.34 -40.98 30.64
N GLU A 34 17.39 -41.43 31.33
CA GLU A 34 18.77 -41.05 31.03
C GLU A 34 19.20 -41.52 29.62
N LEU A 35 18.75 -42.71 29.18
CA LEU A 35 18.95 -43.19 27.81
C LEU A 35 18.24 -42.33 26.77
N TRP A 36 16.99 -41.92 27.01
CA TRP A 36 16.26 -41.02 26.10
C TRP A 36 16.95 -39.66 25.98
N SER A 37 17.37 -39.07 27.10
CA SER A 37 18.14 -37.82 27.09
C SER A 37 19.46 -37.95 26.32
N LEU A 38 20.16 -39.09 26.45
CA LEU A 38 21.38 -39.34 25.68
C LEU A 38 21.10 -39.40 24.18
N VAL A 39 20.03 -40.08 23.76
CA VAL A 39 19.61 -40.16 22.35
C VAL A 39 19.26 -38.78 21.80
N GLU A 40 18.41 -38.02 22.50
CA GLU A 40 17.99 -36.67 22.09
C GLU A 40 19.20 -35.73 21.91
N ASN A 41 20.12 -35.73 22.89
CA ASN A 41 21.34 -34.94 22.80
C ASN A 41 22.24 -35.39 21.65
N SER A 42 22.38 -36.70 21.42
CA SER A 42 23.23 -37.22 20.34
C SER A 42 22.72 -36.83 18.95
N GLU A 43 21.40 -36.83 18.73
CA GLU A 43 20.77 -36.38 17.49
C GLU A 43 20.92 -34.86 17.29
N ALA A 44 20.76 -34.07 18.35
CA ALA A 44 21.00 -32.64 18.33
C ALA A 44 22.45 -32.30 17.96
N TYR A 45 23.42 -32.97 18.59
CA TYR A 45 24.84 -32.80 18.25
C TYR A 45 25.15 -33.24 16.82
N ALA A 46 24.59 -34.37 16.36
CA ALA A 46 24.76 -34.82 14.98
C ALA A 46 24.28 -33.76 13.98
N CYS A 47 23.12 -33.12 14.25
CA CYS A 47 22.60 -32.02 13.43
C CYS A 47 23.58 -30.82 13.42
N LEU A 48 24.06 -30.40 14.59
CA LEU A 48 25.03 -29.31 14.72
C LEU A 48 26.35 -29.59 13.97
N TYR A 49 26.88 -30.81 14.04
CA TYR A 49 28.07 -31.20 13.30
C TYR A 49 27.86 -31.15 11.78
N GLN A 50 26.67 -31.50 11.30
CA GLN A 50 26.35 -31.38 9.88
C GLN A 50 26.29 -29.91 9.42
N ILE A 51 25.78 -29.02 10.26
CA ILE A 51 25.76 -27.57 9.99
C ILE A 51 27.18 -26.98 10.01
N LYS A 52 27.99 -27.32 11.02
CA LYS A 52 29.42 -26.94 11.07
C LYS A 52 30.18 -27.41 9.84
N ALA A 53 29.96 -28.65 9.41
CA ALA A 53 30.54 -29.16 8.17
C ALA A 53 30.05 -28.36 6.94
N GLY A 54 28.79 -27.94 6.89
CA GLY A 54 28.24 -27.06 5.86
C GLY A 54 28.96 -25.70 5.77
N LEU A 55 29.19 -25.06 6.91
CA LEU A 55 29.97 -23.82 7.00
C LEU A 55 31.41 -24.03 6.51
N ALA A 56 32.04 -25.13 6.91
CA ALA A 56 33.38 -25.48 6.45
C ALA A 56 33.43 -25.73 4.93
N TYR A 57 32.46 -26.46 4.37
CA TYR A 57 32.36 -26.65 2.91
C TYR A 57 32.14 -25.34 2.17
N LYS A 58 31.34 -24.42 2.73
CA LYS A 58 31.12 -23.08 2.16
C LYS A 58 32.41 -22.27 2.14
N ALA A 59 33.16 -22.26 3.24
CA ALA A 59 34.46 -21.60 3.33
C ALA A 59 35.49 -22.21 2.36
N LEU A 60 35.57 -23.55 2.29
CA LEU A 60 36.44 -24.27 1.36
C LEU A 60 36.10 -23.91 -0.10
N LYS A 61 34.81 -23.90 -0.45
CA LYS A 61 34.33 -23.53 -1.79
C LYS A 61 34.69 -22.10 -2.17
N ALA A 62 34.75 -21.17 -1.20
CA ALA A 62 35.13 -19.78 -1.43
C ALA A 62 36.65 -19.58 -1.61
N GLN A 63 37.47 -20.47 -1.04
CA GLN A 63 38.94 -20.41 -1.14
C GLN A 63 39.48 -21.13 -2.38
N LEU A 64 38.72 -22.09 -2.92
CA LEU A 64 39.14 -22.87 -4.08
C LEU A 64 38.75 -22.18 -5.41
N PRO A 65 39.61 -22.28 -6.45
CA PRO A 65 39.28 -21.85 -7.80
C PRO A 65 38.02 -22.53 -8.37
N HIS A 66 37.39 -21.87 -9.35
CA HIS A 66 36.16 -22.37 -9.96
C HIS A 66 36.36 -23.77 -10.57
N GLY A 67 35.55 -24.73 -10.14
CA GLY A 67 35.57 -26.12 -10.62
C GLY A 67 36.54 -27.06 -9.88
N GLU A 68 37.39 -26.55 -8.98
CA GLU A 68 38.29 -27.40 -8.18
C GLU A 68 37.59 -28.04 -6.98
N PHE A 69 36.60 -27.37 -6.41
CA PHE A 69 35.82 -27.89 -5.28
C PHE A 69 35.23 -29.28 -5.54
N GLU A 70 34.63 -29.51 -6.72
CA GLU A 70 34.05 -30.83 -7.05
C GLU A 70 35.12 -31.90 -7.23
N LYS A 71 36.27 -31.55 -7.84
CA LYS A 71 37.40 -32.48 -8.03
C LYS A 71 37.98 -32.91 -6.69
N GLU A 72 38.20 -31.95 -5.79
CA GLU A 72 38.72 -32.18 -4.44
C GLU A 72 37.81 -33.08 -3.60
N LEU A 73 36.49 -32.89 -3.70
CA LEU A 73 35.51 -33.75 -3.02
C LEU A 73 35.56 -35.18 -3.54
N LYS A 74 35.58 -35.37 -4.87
CA LYS A 74 35.66 -36.70 -5.49
C LYS A 74 36.93 -37.45 -5.08
N GLN A 75 38.09 -36.78 -5.06
CA GLN A 75 39.35 -37.38 -4.63
C GLN A 75 39.32 -37.86 -3.18
N ARG A 76 38.58 -37.16 -2.31
CA ARG A 76 38.42 -37.49 -0.88
C ARG A 76 37.24 -38.43 -0.61
N GLY A 77 36.58 -38.95 -1.65
CA GLY A 77 35.43 -39.85 -1.52
C GLY A 77 34.16 -39.19 -0.98
N LEU A 78 34.08 -37.86 -1.05
CA LEU A 78 32.95 -37.08 -0.53
C LEU A 78 31.93 -36.80 -1.65
N ALA A 79 30.66 -37.11 -1.39
CA ALA A 79 29.59 -36.88 -2.35
C ALA A 79 29.25 -35.37 -2.45
N LEU A 80 29.31 -34.81 -3.66
CA LEU A 80 28.97 -33.41 -3.94
C LEU A 80 27.59 -33.03 -3.40
N ARG A 81 26.59 -33.89 -3.62
CA ARG A 81 25.22 -33.69 -3.13
C ARG A 81 25.15 -33.49 -1.60
N ASN A 82 25.94 -34.25 -0.85
CA ASN A 82 25.96 -34.14 0.62
C ASN A 82 26.62 -32.84 1.06
N ALA A 83 27.69 -32.41 0.40
CA ALA A 83 28.32 -31.13 0.66
C ALA A 83 27.36 -29.97 0.35
N GLN A 84 26.68 -30.01 -0.80
CA GLN A 84 25.69 -29.00 -1.20
C GLN A 84 24.50 -28.91 -0.23
N ASN A 85 23.92 -30.05 0.17
CA ASN A 85 22.84 -30.06 1.16
C ASN A 85 23.29 -29.43 2.49
N LYS A 86 24.50 -29.77 2.98
CA LYS A 86 25.05 -29.20 4.21
C LYS A 86 25.29 -27.69 4.09
N ILE A 87 25.79 -27.22 2.95
CA ILE A 87 25.94 -25.77 2.68
C ILE A 87 24.56 -25.10 2.71
N ALA A 88 23.56 -25.65 2.01
CA ALA A 88 22.22 -25.06 1.93
C ALA A 88 21.56 -24.98 3.31
N VAL A 89 21.69 -26.02 4.14
CA VAL A 89 21.19 -26.00 5.53
C VAL A 89 21.93 -24.97 6.37
N ALA A 90 23.25 -24.84 6.22
CA ALA A 90 24.00 -23.81 6.92
C ALA A 90 23.57 -22.39 6.50
N GLU A 91 23.27 -22.19 5.21
CA GLU A 91 22.73 -20.92 4.69
C GLU A 91 21.34 -20.62 5.21
N LEU A 92 20.46 -21.63 5.28
CA LEU A 92 19.14 -21.49 5.91
C LEU A 92 19.27 -20.99 7.35
N VAL A 93 20.15 -21.59 8.15
CA VAL A 93 20.36 -21.19 9.55
C VAL A 93 20.91 -19.76 9.66
N LEU A 94 21.80 -19.35 8.75
CA LEU A 94 22.34 -17.99 8.72
C LEU A 94 21.32 -16.94 8.24
N ASN A 95 20.40 -17.34 7.34
CA ASN A 95 19.50 -16.42 6.66
C ASN A 95 18.08 -16.39 7.25
N CYS A 96 17.71 -17.36 8.10
CA CYS A 96 16.42 -17.44 8.77
C CYS A 96 16.52 -16.81 10.18
N PRO A 97 16.02 -15.58 10.40
CA PRO A 97 16.12 -14.91 11.70
C PRO A 97 15.50 -15.73 12.84
N ALA A 98 14.40 -16.41 12.57
CA ALA A 98 13.69 -17.24 13.53
C ALA A 98 14.48 -18.46 14.05
N LEU A 99 15.61 -18.82 13.41
CA LEU A 99 16.52 -19.92 13.81
C LEU A 99 17.81 -19.43 14.51
N LYS A 100 18.03 -18.10 14.64
CA LYS A 100 19.33 -17.54 15.04
C LYS A 100 19.63 -17.58 16.54
N THR A 101 18.65 -17.79 17.40
CA THR A 101 18.86 -17.72 18.84
C THR A 101 19.40 -19.05 19.38
N GLN A 102 20.44 -18.93 20.20
CA GLN A 102 21.22 -19.98 20.87
C GLN A 102 22.26 -20.77 20.05
N THR A 103 22.53 -20.44 18.78
CA THR A 103 23.80 -20.90 18.19
C THR A 103 25.01 -20.15 18.77
N SER A 104 24.80 -18.98 19.40
CA SER A 104 25.83 -18.15 20.04
C SER A 104 26.53 -18.78 21.24
N ALA A 105 25.93 -19.80 21.88
CA ALA A 105 26.61 -20.58 22.92
C ALA A 105 27.73 -21.47 22.35
N PHE A 106 27.60 -21.92 21.10
CA PHE A 106 28.51 -22.88 20.45
C PHE A 106 29.30 -22.28 19.27
N LEU A 107 28.87 -21.13 18.75
CA LEU A 107 29.57 -20.28 17.78
C LEU A 107 29.93 -18.98 18.48
N LYS A 108 30.99 -19.01 19.30
CA LYS A 108 31.62 -17.79 19.82
C LYS A 108 32.28 -17.06 18.64
N ASP A 109 31.55 -16.20 17.96
CA ASP A 109 32.17 -15.12 17.21
C ASP A 109 32.85 -14.21 18.24
N GLY A 110 34.19 -14.20 18.26
CA GLY A 110 35.01 -13.48 19.23
C GLY A 110 34.90 -11.95 19.19
N LYS A 111 33.79 -11.38 18.72
CA LYS A 111 33.61 -9.94 18.51
C LYS A 111 32.21 -9.39 18.82
N SER A 112 31.36 -10.06 19.60
CA SER A 112 30.15 -9.41 20.12
C SER A 112 30.08 -9.50 21.63
N ASN A 113 30.47 -8.40 22.29
CA ASN A 113 30.40 -8.23 23.74
C ASN A 113 29.41 -7.11 24.09
N ARG A 114 28.24 -7.09 23.44
CA ARG A 114 27.12 -6.19 23.78
C ARG A 114 25.80 -6.86 23.46
N GLN A 115 25.25 -7.58 24.44
CA GLN A 115 23.80 -7.70 24.58
C GLN A 115 23.48 -7.31 26.02
N THR A 116 22.70 -6.25 26.18
CA THR A 116 22.16 -5.83 27.47
C THR A 116 20.97 -6.71 27.81
N SER A 117 20.78 -7.00 29.10
CA SER A 117 19.80 -7.92 29.67
C SER A 117 18.33 -7.71 29.22
N ALA A 118 18.01 -6.59 28.59
CA ALA A 118 16.68 -6.26 28.08
C ALA A 118 16.34 -6.90 26.70
N GLU A 119 17.32 -7.40 25.95
CA GLU A 119 17.07 -8.08 24.65
C GLU A 119 16.75 -9.57 24.80
N LEU A 120 16.90 -10.14 26.01
CA LEU A 120 16.72 -11.58 26.26
C LEU A 120 15.26 -12.00 26.53
N GLU A 121 14.31 -11.06 26.64
CA GLU A 121 12.97 -11.35 27.19
C GLU A 121 11.79 -11.28 26.19
N SER A 122 11.98 -11.17 24.87
CA SER A 122 10.82 -11.04 23.96
C SER A 122 10.89 -11.74 22.60
N GLU A 123 11.93 -12.51 22.29
CA GLU A 123 11.97 -13.26 21.05
C GLU A 123 11.51 -14.71 21.27
N GLN A 124 10.21 -14.96 21.05
CA GLN A 124 9.69 -16.32 20.82
C GLN A 124 10.47 -16.90 19.64
N THR A 125 11.53 -17.64 19.93
CA THR A 125 12.44 -18.16 18.94
C THR A 125 12.61 -19.64 19.15
N ILE A 126 12.85 -20.34 18.05
CA ILE A 126 12.84 -21.81 18.05
C ILE A 126 14.26 -22.30 18.10
N ASN A 127 14.52 -23.19 19.05
CA ASN A 127 15.79 -23.87 19.16
C ASN A 127 16.00 -24.78 17.93
N LEU A 128 17.19 -24.69 17.34
CA LEU A 128 17.66 -25.55 16.25
C LEU A 128 17.53 -27.05 16.58
N GLU A 129 17.57 -27.38 17.87
CA GLU A 129 17.39 -28.72 18.44
C GLU A 129 16.00 -29.31 18.18
N SER A 130 15.00 -28.48 17.87
CA SER A 130 13.65 -28.93 17.50
C SER A 130 13.58 -29.52 16.08
N PHE A 131 14.65 -29.40 15.29
CA PHE A 131 14.72 -29.91 13.93
C PHE A 131 15.80 -30.97 13.77
N ASN A 132 15.44 -32.07 13.11
CA ASN A 132 16.46 -32.95 12.55
C ASN A 132 17.00 -32.37 11.22
N PHE A 133 18.18 -32.84 10.81
CA PHE A 133 18.83 -32.35 9.60
C PHE A 133 17.98 -32.52 8.34
N SER A 134 17.19 -33.60 8.25
CA SER A 134 16.35 -33.86 7.08
C SER A 134 15.21 -32.83 6.96
N GLN A 135 14.62 -32.41 8.08
CA GLN A 135 13.63 -31.34 8.11
C GLN A 135 14.24 -30.02 7.67
N LEU A 136 15.40 -29.63 8.24
CA LEU A 136 16.11 -28.42 7.81
C LEU A 136 16.43 -28.45 6.32
N ASN A 137 16.89 -29.59 5.81
CA ASN A 137 17.20 -29.74 4.38
C ASN A 137 15.96 -29.59 3.48
N GLU A 138 14.77 -29.94 3.94
CA GLU A 138 13.53 -29.67 3.19
C GLU A 138 13.16 -28.17 3.23
N LEU A 139 13.37 -27.50 4.37
CA LEU A 139 13.14 -26.06 4.51
C LEU A 139 14.04 -25.20 3.61
N THR A 140 15.22 -25.69 3.23
CA THR A 140 16.10 -25.00 2.26
C THR A 140 15.46 -24.79 0.88
N ARG A 141 14.36 -25.48 0.58
CA ARG A 141 13.64 -25.36 -0.71
C ARG A 141 12.58 -24.25 -0.71
N LEU A 142 12.37 -23.59 0.41
CA LEU A 142 11.51 -22.41 0.48
C LEU A 142 12.17 -21.23 -0.27
N PRO A 143 11.39 -20.31 -0.85
CA PRO A 143 11.90 -19.07 -1.42
C PRO A 143 12.70 -18.27 -0.38
N GLU A 144 13.78 -17.60 -0.81
CA GLU A 144 14.64 -16.81 0.09
C GLU A 144 13.84 -15.72 0.84
N GLU A 145 12.90 -15.06 0.16
CA GLU A 145 12.01 -14.07 0.75
C GLU A 145 11.12 -14.67 1.86
N LYS A 146 10.70 -15.92 1.70
CA LYS A 146 9.95 -16.63 2.73
C LYS A 146 10.84 -17.03 3.89
N ILE A 147 12.06 -17.52 3.64
CA ILE A 147 13.04 -17.87 4.69
C ILE A 147 13.36 -16.65 5.56
N GLN A 148 13.49 -15.46 4.97
CA GLN A 148 13.82 -14.24 5.71
C GLN A 148 12.65 -13.72 6.55
N ASN A 149 11.41 -13.96 6.12
CA ASN A 149 10.20 -13.41 6.74
C ASN A 149 9.35 -14.46 7.47
N ILE A 150 9.80 -15.71 7.56
CA ILE A 150 9.06 -16.78 8.22
C ILE A 150 8.88 -16.43 9.69
N GLN A 151 7.64 -16.54 10.16
CA GLN A 151 7.33 -16.22 11.54
C GLN A 151 7.78 -17.36 12.44
N PRO A 152 8.24 -17.09 13.68
CA PRO A 152 8.63 -18.15 14.60
C PRO A 152 7.51 -19.18 14.81
N LYS A 153 6.26 -18.74 15.02
CA LYS A 153 5.13 -19.68 15.20
C LYS A 153 4.94 -20.63 14.01
N GLU A 154 5.06 -20.13 12.78
CA GLU A 154 4.96 -20.95 11.56
C GLU A 154 6.08 -21.99 11.53
N LEU A 155 7.30 -21.58 11.87
CA LEU A 155 8.45 -22.47 11.96
C LEU A 155 8.27 -23.54 13.07
N GLU A 156 7.58 -23.22 14.17
CA GLU A 156 7.27 -24.16 15.26
C GLU A 156 6.28 -25.24 14.82
N GLU A 157 5.32 -24.86 13.98
CA GLU A 157 4.38 -25.80 13.39
C GLU A 157 5.09 -26.72 12.40
N LEU A 158 6.02 -26.18 11.60
CA LEU A 158 6.82 -26.95 10.65
C LEU A 158 7.77 -27.94 11.35
N SER A 159 8.31 -27.61 12.52
CA SER A 159 9.21 -28.52 13.28
C SER A 159 8.50 -29.79 13.76
N LYS A 160 7.20 -29.68 14.05
CA LYS A 160 6.34 -30.79 14.51
C LYS A 160 5.97 -31.77 13.38
N LEU A 161 6.18 -31.39 12.11
CA LEU A 161 5.79 -32.22 10.97
C LEU A 161 6.85 -33.29 10.64
N PRO A 162 6.44 -34.53 10.35
CA PRO A 162 7.36 -35.51 9.79
C PRO A 162 7.83 -35.08 8.40
N VAL A 163 9.06 -35.44 8.02
CA VAL A 163 9.74 -35.00 6.78
C VAL A 163 8.87 -35.15 5.53
N ARG A 164 8.08 -36.23 5.43
CA ARG A 164 7.17 -36.46 4.29
C ARG A 164 6.04 -35.42 4.21
N ALA A 165 5.45 -35.08 5.35
CA ALA A 165 4.41 -34.05 5.43
C ALA A 165 5.03 -32.68 5.17
N LEU A 166 6.18 -32.39 5.79
CA LEU A 166 6.92 -31.15 5.58
C LEU A 166 7.21 -30.91 4.10
N LYS A 167 7.66 -31.94 3.37
CA LYS A 167 7.90 -31.84 1.92
C LYS A 167 6.64 -31.47 1.12
N ALA A 168 5.47 -31.98 1.52
CA ALA A 168 4.21 -31.61 0.89
C ALA A 168 3.82 -30.17 1.22
N THR A 169 4.00 -29.76 2.48
CA THR A 169 3.74 -28.39 2.94
C THR A 169 4.65 -27.39 2.24
N VAL A 170 5.96 -27.64 2.14
CA VAL A 170 6.91 -26.78 1.42
C VAL A 170 6.53 -26.67 -0.06
N LYS A 171 6.11 -27.76 -0.70
CA LYS A 171 5.62 -27.71 -2.09
C LYS A 171 4.38 -26.84 -2.22
N GLN A 172 3.46 -26.92 -1.27
CA GLN A 172 2.25 -26.10 -1.25
C GLN A 172 2.59 -24.62 -1.03
N ILE A 173 3.45 -24.31 -0.05
CA ILE A 173 3.92 -22.94 0.23
C ILE A 173 4.53 -22.32 -1.03
N ASN A 174 5.37 -23.06 -1.75
CA ASN A 174 5.98 -22.56 -2.99
C ASN A 174 4.94 -22.30 -4.07
N PHE A 175 3.96 -23.19 -4.24
CA PHE A 175 2.87 -22.98 -5.20
C PHE A 175 2.04 -21.74 -4.85
N ASP A 176 1.69 -21.56 -3.58
CA ASP A 176 0.91 -20.41 -3.11
C ASP A 176 1.71 -19.10 -3.26
N PHE A 177 3.01 -19.13 -3.00
CA PHE A 177 3.90 -17.99 -3.20
C PHE A 177 4.01 -17.57 -4.67
N ASP A 178 4.16 -18.53 -5.59
CA ASP A 178 4.20 -18.26 -7.03
C ASP A 178 2.87 -17.68 -7.53
N GLN A 179 1.74 -18.13 -6.97
CA GLN A 179 0.41 -17.57 -7.28
C GLN A 179 0.26 -16.14 -6.76
N GLN A 180 0.72 -15.86 -5.53
CA GLN A 180 0.70 -14.52 -4.95
C GLN A 180 1.49 -13.52 -5.82
N HIS A 181 2.71 -13.86 -6.22
CA HIS A 181 3.53 -13.01 -7.09
C HIS A 181 2.86 -12.73 -8.45
N LYS A 182 2.21 -13.73 -9.06
CA LYS A 182 1.45 -13.54 -10.31
C LYS A 182 0.27 -12.59 -10.13
N LEU A 183 -0.51 -12.77 -9.06
CA LEU A 183 -1.65 -11.91 -8.74
C LEU A 183 -1.21 -10.48 -8.43
N GLU A 184 -0.09 -10.29 -7.73
CA GLU A 184 0.46 -8.97 -7.44
C GLU A 184 0.92 -8.26 -8.73
N ALA A 185 1.59 -8.97 -9.64
CA ALA A 185 1.97 -8.45 -10.94
C ALA A 185 0.76 -8.07 -11.80
N GLU A 186 -0.28 -8.90 -11.83
CA GLU A 186 -1.52 -8.60 -12.54
C GLU A 186 -2.23 -7.37 -11.94
N ASN A 187 -2.34 -7.29 -10.61
CA ASN A 187 -2.91 -6.12 -9.93
C ASN A 187 -2.12 -4.84 -10.21
N ALA A 188 -0.79 -4.91 -10.27
CA ALA A 188 0.05 -3.77 -10.63
C ALA A 188 -0.24 -3.30 -12.07
N ASN A 189 -0.41 -4.24 -13.00
CA ASN A 189 -0.77 -3.93 -14.39
C ASN A 189 -2.18 -3.32 -14.49
N LEU A 190 -3.17 -3.90 -13.81
CA LEU A 190 -4.55 -3.38 -13.77
C LEU A 190 -4.62 -1.97 -13.19
N LYS A 191 -3.82 -1.67 -12.16
CA LYS A 191 -3.73 -0.31 -11.61
C LYS A 191 -3.17 0.66 -12.64
N LYS A 192 -2.10 0.30 -13.35
CA LYS A 192 -1.52 1.12 -14.43
C LYS A 192 -2.49 1.37 -15.57
N THR A 193 -3.22 0.35 -16.03
CA THR A 193 -4.22 0.53 -17.10
C THR A 193 -5.38 1.42 -16.65
N THR A 194 -5.81 1.29 -15.39
CA THR A 194 -6.87 2.13 -14.84
C THR A 194 -6.45 3.59 -14.75
N THR A 195 -5.21 3.87 -14.31
CA THR A 195 -4.69 5.24 -14.28
C THR A 195 -4.58 5.84 -15.68
N GLU A 196 -4.12 5.05 -16.66
CA GLU A 196 -3.99 5.49 -18.05
C GLU A 196 -5.35 5.82 -18.66
N LEU A 197 -6.34 4.93 -18.50
CA LEU A 197 -7.70 5.15 -18.98
C LEU A 197 -8.36 6.37 -18.31
N ASN A 198 -8.11 6.60 -17.03
CA ASN A 198 -8.62 7.78 -16.34
C ASN A 198 -8.01 9.08 -16.87
N ASN A 199 -6.71 9.08 -17.20
CA ASN A 199 -6.06 10.23 -17.81
C ASN A 199 -6.62 10.51 -19.21
N GLN A 200 -6.76 9.47 -20.05
CA GLN A 200 -7.36 9.59 -21.38
C GLN A 200 -8.80 10.10 -21.33
N LEU A 201 -9.59 9.64 -20.35
CA LEU A 201 -10.96 10.11 -20.15
C LEU A 201 -10.98 11.59 -19.73
N ALA A 202 -10.07 12.01 -18.85
CA ALA A 202 -9.96 13.42 -18.44
C ALA A 202 -9.58 14.32 -19.62
N GLU A 203 -8.64 13.90 -20.46
CA GLU A 203 -8.25 14.61 -21.69
C GLU A 203 -9.44 14.74 -22.65
N ALA A 204 -10.16 13.65 -22.92
CA ALA A 204 -11.33 13.67 -23.80
C ALA A 204 -12.46 14.59 -23.29
N ILE A 205 -12.67 14.65 -21.96
CA ILE A 205 -13.64 15.58 -21.36
C ILE A 205 -13.21 17.03 -21.60
N ASN A 206 -11.92 17.34 -21.41
CA ASN A 206 -11.40 18.69 -21.61
C ASN A 206 -11.52 19.11 -23.08
N GLU A 207 -11.15 18.23 -24.01
CA GLU A 207 -11.30 18.46 -25.45
C GLU A 207 -12.75 18.74 -25.83
N LEU A 208 -13.69 17.89 -25.38
CA LEU A 208 -15.13 18.10 -25.61
C LEU A 208 -15.64 19.41 -24.98
N GLY A 209 -15.12 19.78 -23.81
CA GLY A 209 -15.42 21.05 -23.16
C GLY A 209 -14.98 22.25 -24.01
N HIS A 210 -13.74 22.23 -24.49
CA HIS A 210 -13.19 23.26 -25.36
C HIS A 210 -13.94 23.34 -26.70
N GLU A 211 -14.27 22.20 -27.30
CA GLU A 211 -15.05 22.18 -28.54
C GLU A 211 -16.46 22.76 -28.35
N LYS A 212 -17.15 22.42 -27.25
CA LYS A 212 -18.46 23.00 -26.93
C LYS A 212 -18.38 24.51 -26.74
N LEU A 213 -17.37 25.00 -26.03
CA LEU A 213 -17.16 26.43 -25.82
C LEU A 213 -16.84 27.18 -27.11
N LYS A 214 -16.14 26.55 -28.06
CA LYS A 214 -15.77 27.17 -29.33
C LYS A 214 -16.89 27.13 -30.37
N LYS A 215 -17.56 25.99 -30.54
CA LYS A 215 -18.57 25.78 -31.60
C LYS A 215 -19.96 26.33 -31.22
N ALA A 216 -20.32 26.39 -29.94
CA ALA A 216 -21.65 26.84 -29.54
C ALA A 216 -21.93 28.33 -29.87
N PRO A 217 -21.03 29.30 -29.64
CA PRO A 217 -21.33 30.71 -29.86
C PRO A 217 -21.37 31.12 -31.33
N GLU A 218 -20.39 30.64 -32.12
CA GLU A 218 -20.30 30.95 -33.56
C GLU A 218 -21.45 30.32 -34.35
N ALA A 219 -21.84 29.08 -34.03
CA ALA A 219 -22.93 28.39 -34.74
C ALA A 219 -24.33 28.82 -34.30
N LEU A 220 -24.53 29.26 -33.04
CA LEU A 220 -25.86 29.65 -32.52
C LEU A 220 -26.21 31.11 -32.80
N PHE A 221 -25.24 32.03 -32.85
CA PHE A 221 -25.53 33.46 -32.83
C PHE A 221 -24.81 34.28 -33.92
N GLY A 222 -23.90 33.70 -34.70
CA GLY A 222 -23.11 34.44 -35.68
C GLY A 222 -22.23 35.54 -35.08
N LEU A 223 -21.96 35.46 -33.78
CA LEU A 223 -21.20 36.45 -33.00
C LEU A 223 -19.91 35.83 -32.45
N PRO A 224 -18.84 36.63 -32.25
CA PRO A 224 -17.64 36.15 -31.57
C PRO A 224 -17.94 35.60 -30.16
N PRO A 225 -17.28 34.52 -29.71
CA PRO A 225 -17.57 33.86 -28.43
C PRO A 225 -17.63 34.77 -27.20
N LEU A 226 -16.69 35.72 -27.10
CA LEU A 226 -16.65 36.67 -25.98
C LEU A 226 -17.86 37.60 -25.97
N VAL A 227 -18.33 38.02 -27.14
CA VAL A 227 -19.51 38.91 -27.29
C VAL A 227 -20.78 38.16 -26.88
N ALA A 228 -20.95 36.92 -27.34
CA ALA A 228 -22.10 36.09 -26.98
C ALA A 228 -22.14 35.81 -25.46
N HIS A 229 -20.98 35.53 -24.85
CA HIS A 229 -20.87 35.29 -23.41
C HIS A 229 -21.24 36.52 -22.59
N ILE A 230 -20.66 37.70 -22.91
CA ILE A 230 -20.98 38.96 -22.22
C ILE A 230 -22.48 39.30 -22.38
N LYS A 231 -23.05 39.09 -23.58
CA LYS A 231 -24.50 39.31 -23.83
C LYS A 231 -25.40 38.34 -23.05
N GLN A 232 -24.95 37.12 -22.77
CA GLN A 232 -25.71 36.16 -21.98
C GLN A 232 -25.67 36.49 -20.48
N GLU A 233 -24.55 36.98 -19.96
CA GLU A 233 -24.37 37.24 -18.54
C GLU A 233 -24.89 38.61 -18.09
N ALA A 234 -24.76 39.64 -18.93
CA ALA A 234 -25.14 41.02 -18.57
C ALA A 234 -26.60 41.17 -18.09
N PRO A 235 -27.62 40.53 -18.68
CA PRO A 235 -29.00 40.61 -18.18
C PRO A 235 -29.16 40.03 -16.76
N GLN A 236 -28.47 38.94 -16.44
CA GLN A 236 -28.53 38.33 -15.12
C GLN A 236 -27.89 39.23 -14.06
N VAL A 237 -26.75 39.85 -14.38
CA VAL A 237 -26.09 40.83 -13.50
C VAL A 237 -27.00 42.06 -13.30
N SER A 238 -27.63 42.56 -14.36
CA SER A 238 -28.59 43.66 -14.28
C SER A 238 -29.78 43.34 -13.38
N GLN A 239 -30.33 42.13 -13.48
CA GLN A 239 -31.45 41.69 -12.63
C GLN A 239 -31.03 41.65 -11.15
N GLN A 240 -29.86 41.07 -10.85
CA GLN A 240 -29.35 41.02 -9.47
C GLN A 240 -29.12 42.42 -8.91
N LEU A 241 -28.50 43.33 -9.69
CA LEU A 241 -28.31 44.72 -9.27
C LEU A 241 -29.64 45.44 -9.03
N HIS A 242 -30.66 45.18 -9.84
CA HIS A 242 -31.99 45.73 -9.63
C HIS A 242 -32.63 45.22 -8.32
N GLU A 243 -32.57 43.90 -8.07
CA GLU A 243 -33.07 43.30 -6.82
C GLU A 243 -32.35 43.86 -5.59
N TYR A 244 -31.03 43.99 -5.64
CA TYR A 244 -30.25 44.59 -4.55
C TYR A 244 -30.54 46.09 -4.41
N SER A 245 -30.72 46.83 -5.50
CA SER A 245 -31.12 48.24 -5.46
C SER A 245 -32.45 48.42 -4.74
N LEU A 246 -33.45 47.57 -5.03
CA LEU A 246 -34.74 47.61 -4.33
C LEU A 246 -34.59 47.29 -2.84
N GLN A 247 -33.72 46.36 -2.46
CA GLN A 247 -33.43 46.06 -1.05
C GLN A 247 -32.78 47.26 -0.35
N VAL A 248 -31.82 47.93 -0.99
CA VAL A 248 -31.19 49.14 -0.45
C VAL A 248 -32.22 50.25 -0.26
N VAL A 249 -33.09 50.50 -1.25
CA VAL A 249 -34.19 51.47 -1.13
C VAL A 249 -35.07 51.14 0.07
N ASN A 250 -35.47 49.88 0.23
CA ASN A 250 -36.27 49.44 1.38
C ASN A 250 -35.55 49.63 2.73
N LEU A 251 -34.23 49.45 2.80
CA LEU A 251 -33.45 49.73 4.01
C LEU A 251 -33.42 51.22 4.34
N VAL A 252 -33.23 52.06 3.33
CA VAL A 252 -33.25 53.53 3.48
C VAL A 252 -34.63 53.99 3.96
N GLU A 253 -35.71 53.53 3.33
CA GLU A 253 -37.08 53.87 3.73
C GLU A 253 -37.38 53.47 5.18
N ARG A 254 -36.84 52.33 5.65
CA ARG A 254 -36.98 51.89 7.06
C ARG A 254 -36.29 52.80 8.06
N VAL A 255 -35.20 53.46 7.67
CA VAL A 255 -34.47 54.40 8.52
C VAL A 255 -35.13 55.78 8.54
N ILE A 256 -35.86 56.13 7.47
CA ILE A 256 -36.55 57.42 7.32
C ILE A 256 -37.97 57.40 7.95
N VAL A 257 -38.45 56.26 8.45
CA VAL A 257 -39.80 56.13 9.05
C VAL A 257 -39.98 57.08 10.25
N PRO A 258 -41.09 57.82 10.33
CA PRO A 258 -41.40 58.66 11.48
C PRO A 258 -41.62 57.79 12.73
N GLY A 259 -40.74 57.93 13.72
CA GLY A 259 -40.82 57.22 15.01
C GLY A 259 -39.53 56.57 15.50
N LEU A 260 -38.46 56.57 14.70
CA LEU A 260 -37.14 56.15 15.13
C LEU A 260 -36.44 57.28 15.89
N ASP A 261 -35.74 56.95 16.98
CA ASP A 261 -34.90 57.91 17.70
C ASP A 261 -33.74 58.39 16.81
N GLN A 262 -33.38 59.68 16.92
CA GLN A 262 -32.45 60.30 15.98
C GLN A 262 -31.05 59.69 16.03
N GLU A 263 -30.56 59.33 17.21
CA GLU A 263 -29.24 58.70 17.38
C GLU A 263 -29.23 57.29 16.74
N GLN A 264 -30.35 56.55 16.88
CA GLN A 264 -30.52 55.23 16.25
C GLN A 264 -30.65 55.32 14.73
N ALA A 265 -31.34 56.35 14.23
CA ALA A 265 -31.46 56.62 12.80
C ALA A 265 -30.10 56.96 12.18
N GLU A 266 -29.29 57.79 12.85
CA GLU A 266 -27.95 58.16 12.40
C GLU A 266 -27.00 56.95 12.37
N MET A 267 -27.03 56.08 13.38
CA MET A 267 -26.25 54.83 13.39
C MET A 267 -26.64 53.87 12.26
N ALA A 268 -27.94 53.70 12.00
CA ALA A 268 -28.43 52.85 10.91
C ALA A 268 -28.10 53.44 9.53
N ALA A 269 -28.24 54.75 9.37
CA ALA A 269 -27.88 55.46 8.14
C ALA A 269 -26.37 55.35 7.84
N ALA A 270 -25.52 55.50 8.85
CA ALA A 270 -24.07 55.34 8.70
C ALA A 270 -23.70 53.93 8.25
N ALA A 271 -24.37 52.90 8.79
CA ALA A 271 -24.17 51.52 8.35
C ALA A 271 -24.55 51.33 6.88
N ILE A 272 -25.74 51.80 6.46
CA ILE A 272 -26.16 51.72 5.05
C ILE A 272 -25.14 52.45 4.15
N TYR A 273 -24.75 53.66 4.53
CA TYR A 273 -23.79 54.45 3.78
C TYR A 273 -22.44 53.74 3.62
N HIS A 274 -21.83 53.23 4.69
CA HIS A 274 -20.51 52.61 4.60
C HIS A 274 -20.52 51.26 3.88
N TRP A 275 -21.55 50.44 4.10
CA TRP A 275 -21.59 49.08 3.53
C TRP A 275 -22.11 49.03 2.09
N VAL A 276 -22.86 50.04 1.65
CA VAL A 276 -23.41 50.10 0.28
C VAL A 276 -22.59 51.01 -0.65
N THR A 277 -22.05 52.12 -0.14
CA THR A 277 -21.36 53.10 -0.99
C THR A 277 -20.07 52.55 -1.60
N ALA A 278 -19.30 51.74 -0.88
CA ALA A 278 -18.06 51.18 -1.41
C ALA A 278 -18.29 50.25 -2.64
N PRO A 279 -19.21 49.27 -2.61
CA PRO A 279 -19.60 48.51 -3.80
C PRO A 279 -20.11 49.38 -4.95
N MET A 280 -20.94 50.40 -4.67
CA MET A 280 -21.46 51.28 -5.73
C MET A 280 -20.38 52.12 -6.40
N MET A 281 -19.39 52.60 -5.64
CA MET A 281 -18.23 53.32 -6.19
C MET A 281 -17.35 52.43 -7.06
N GLN A 282 -17.17 51.16 -6.69
CA GLN A 282 -16.41 50.20 -7.50
C GLN A 282 -17.11 49.91 -8.84
N LEU A 283 -18.43 49.71 -8.81
CA LEU A 283 -19.24 49.56 -10.04
C LEU A 283 -19.14 50.81 -10.92
N SER A 284 -19.28 52.00 -10.33
CA SER A 284 -19.14 53.27 -11.05
C SER A 284 -17.75 53.42 -11.69
N THR A 285 -16.68 53.06 -10.97
CA THR A 285 -15.31 53.10 -11.50
C THR A 285 -15.13 52.13 -12.67
N ALA A 286 -15.70 50.93 -12.59
CA ALA A 286 -15.64 49.95 -13.67
C ALA A 286 -16.41 50.42 -14.92
N LEU A 287 -17.60 51.00 -14.74
CA LEU A 287 -18.40 51.56 -15.83
C LEU A 287 -17.72 52.79 -16.47
N ASN A 288 -17.08 53.64 -15.66
CA ASN A 288 -16.31 54.77 -16.18
C ASN A 288 -15.11 54.31 -17.00
N ARG A 289 -14.43 53.21 -16.65
CA ARG A 289 -13.37 52.65 -17.50
C ARG A 289 -13.87 52.19 -18.87
N LEU A 290 -15.10 51.63 -18.93
CA LEU A 290 -15.73 51.29 -20.21
C LEU A 290 -15.99 52.55 -21.04
N LYS A 291 -16.52 53.60 -20.40
CA LYS A 291 -16.75 54.91 -21.04
C LYS A 291 -15.45 55.56 -21.52
N ASP A 292 -14.40 55.55 -20.70
CA ASP A 292 -13.10 56.14 -21.03
C ASP A 292 -12.43 55.41 -22.20
N HIS A 293 -12.61 54.09 -22.29
CA HIS A 293 -11.99 53.26 -23.33
C HIS A 293 -12.71 53.31 -24.68
N PHE A 294 -14.05 53.32 -24.67
CA PHE A 294 -14.87 53.23 -25.88
C PHE A 294 -15.59 54.53 -26.28
N GLY A 295 -15.50 55.58 -25.45
CA GLY A 295 -16.11 56.89 -25.70
C GLY A 295 -17.64 56.92 -25.56
N GLU A 296 -18.26 58.04 -25.97
CA GLU A 296 -19.72 58.24 -25.91
C GLU A 296 -20.52 57.33 -26.86
N ALA A 297 -19.85 56.64 -27.79
CA ALA A 297 -20.46 55.68 -28.71
C ALA A 297 -21.20 54.54 -27.98
N VAL A 298 -20.79 54.19 -26.75
CA VAL A 298 -21.44 53.13 -25.94
C VAL A 298 -22.67 53.63 -25.17
N ILE A 299 -22.92 54.95 -25.14
CA ILE A 299 -23.93 55.59 -24.27
C ILE A 299 -25.19 56.00 -25.07
N HIS A 300 -25.08 56.20 -26.38
CA HIS A 300 -26.14 56.85 -27.18
C HIS A 300 -26.82 55.98 -28.23
N GLU A 301 -26.32 54.78 -28.49
CA GLU A 301 -27.08 53.83 -29.29
C GLU A 301 -27.92 52.99 -28.34
N ASP A 302 -29.21 52.84 -28.64
CA ASP A 302 -29.94 51.64 -28.27
C ASP A 302 -29.08 50.48 -28.75
N ALA A 303 -28.20 49.97 -27.89
CA ALA A 303 -27.37 48.83 -28.22
C ALA A 303 -28.33 47.83 -28.82
N PRO A 304 -28.13 47.34 -30.07
CA PRO A 304 -29.07 46.43 -30.69
C PRO A 304 -29.13 45.19 -29.78
N LEU A 305 -30.09 45.24 -28.86
CA LEU A 305 -30.54 44.12 -28.08
C LEU A 305 -30.98 43.15 -29.16
N PRO A 306 -30.49 41.90 -29.14
CA PRO A 306 -31.00 40.92 -30.07
C PRO A 306 -32.51 40.88 -29.87
N SER A 307 -33.26 41.44 -30.83
CA SER A 307 -34.68 41.21 -30.92
C SER A 307 -34.79 39.76 -31.34
N TYR A 308 -34.94 38.88 -30.35
CA TYR A 308 -35.28 37.50 -30.63
C TYR A 308 -36.51 37.52 -31.54
N GLY A 309 -36.43 36.85 -32.69
CA GLY A 309 -37.67 36.54 -33.41
C GLY A 309 -38.61 35.79 -32.46
N GLU A 310 -39.92 35.90 -32.65
CA GLU A 310 -40.92 35.28 -31.77
C GLU A 310 -40.63 33.77 -31.54
N ASN A 311 -40.11 33.11 -32.58
CA ASN A 311 -39.66 31.72 -32.56
C ASN A 311 -38.38 31.48 -31.74
N GLU A 312 -37.41 32.39 -31.82
CA GLU A 312 -36.12 32.29 -31.09
C GLU A 312 -36.33 32.56 -29.59
N TRP A 313 -37.24 33.47 -29.26
CA TRP A 313 -37.62 33.73 -27.86
C TRP A 313 -38.33 32.53 -27.26
N LEU A 314 -39.24 31.91 -28.02
CA LEU A 314 -39.93 30.70 -27.61
C LEU A 314 -38.96 29.54 -27.37
N GLU A 315 -37.97 29.37 -28.24
CA GLU A 315 -36.95 28.31 -28.10
C GLU A 315 -36.01 28.57 -26.91
N ALA A 316 -35.59 29.82 -26.70
CA ALA A 316 -34.80 30.22 -25.54
C ALA A 316 -35.56 30.03 -24.22
N GLU A 317 -36.84 30.39 -24.17
CA GLU A 317 -37.70 30.19 -23.01
C GLU A 317 -37.98 28.70 -22.74
N GLN A 318 -38.18 27.90 -23.78
CA GLN A 318 -38.28 26.43 -23.65
C GLN A 318 -36.99 25.81 -23.11
N ARG A 319 -35.82 26.23 -23.59
CA ARG A 319 -34.51 25.78 -23.07
C ARG A 319 -34.31 26.21 -21.61
N ARG A 320 -34.69 27.44 -21.25
CA ARG A 320 -34.66 27.94 -19.87
C ARG A 320 -35.55 27.10 -18.96
N GLN A 321 -36.78 26.80 -19.38
CA GLN A 321 -37.71 25.95 -18.62
C GLN A 321 -37.20 24.51 -18.47
N ALA A 322 -36.57 23.94 -19.49
CA ALA A 322 -35.92 22.63 -19.41
C ALA A 322 -34.76 22.61 -18.39
N ILE A 323 -33.93 23.65 -18.36
CA ILE A 323 -32.84 23.78 -17.38
C ILE A 323 -33.38 23.96 -15.96
N VAL A 324 -34.40 24.81 -15.77
CA VAL A 324 -35.03 25.05 -14.46
C VAL A 324 -35.70 23.77 -13.94
N SER A 325 -36.44 23.05 -14.78
CA SER A 325 -37.08 21.78 -14.41
C SER A 325 -36.08 20.68 -14.10
N PHE A 326 -34.96 20.60 -14.83
CA PHE A 326 -33.84 19.70 -14.52
C PHE A 326 -33.24 20.00 -13.13
N HIS A 327 -33.00 21.28 -12.81
CA HIS A 327 -32.47 21.69 -11.51
C HIS A 327 -33.48 21.48 -10.36
N GLN A 328 -34.77 21.67 -10.61
CA GLN A 328 -35.82 21.39 -9.62
C GLN A 328 -36.02 19.88 -9.40
N GLY A 329 -35.88 19.07 -10.45
CA GLY A 329 -35.87 17.60 -10.36
C GLY A 329 -34.68 17.07 -9.56
N ALA A 330 -33.48 17.61 -9.79
CA ALA A 330 -32.28 17.28 -9.03
C ALA A 330 -32.40 17.65 -7.53
N LYS A 331 -33.09 18.75 -7.21
CA LYS A 331 -33.40 19.14 -5.81
C LYS A 331 -34.45 18.23 -5.15
N LYS A 332 -35.43 17.70 -5.91
CA LYS A 332 -36.42 16.72 -5.39
C LYS A 332 -35.80 15.36 -5.08
N GLN A 333 -34.90 14.85 -5.92
CA GLN A 333 -34.20 13.57 -5.64
C GLN A 333 -33.31 13.62 -4.39
N ARG A 334 -32.73 14.78 -4.06
CA ARG A 334 -31.93 14.96 -2.83
C ARG A 334 -32.76 14.99 -1.53
N LYS A 335 -34.07 15.23 -1.59
CA LYS A 335 -34.95 15.22 -0.41
C LYS A 335 -35.59 13.85 -0.12
N GLY A 336 -35.41 12.86 -1.00
CA GLY A 336 -35.96 11.50 -0.86
C GLY A 336 -34.99 10.44 -0.30
N ARG A 337 -33.74 10.80 0.02
CA ARG A 337 -32.83 9.95 0.79
C ARG A 337 -32.77 10.47 2.23
N LYS A 338 -33.75 10.10 3.03
CA LYS A 338 -33.64 9.98 4.48
C LYS A 338 -34.18 8.62 4.89
#